data_AF-A0A7C1Z8W1-F1
#
_entry.id   AF-A0A7C1Z8W1-F1
#
_cell.length_a   1.000
_cell.length_b   1.000
_cell.length_c   1.000
_cell.angle_alpha   90.00
_cell.angle_beta   90.00
_cell.angle_gamma   90.00
#
_symmetry.space_group_name_H-M   'P 1'
#
loop_
_entity.id
_entity.type
_entity.pdbx_description
1 polymer ?
#
loop_
_entity_poly.entity_id
_entity_poly.type
_entity_poly.pdbx_seq_one_letter_code
_entity_poly.pdbx_strand_id
1 'polypeptide(L)'
;MARLGTKKNPAIVRVQTEARATEVASAFEEGGWQFILGIEPDKPENITDLEKLLNPKLPTTAQKIGRNDPCSCNSGKKYKKCCGTV
;
A
#
# COMPACT_ATOMS: atom_id res chain seq x y z
N MET A 1 -2.91 13.01 -6.42
CA MET A 1 -1.81 12.52 -5.56
C MET A 1 -0.84 11.74 -6.43
N ALA A 2 0.44 12.11 -6.46
CA ALA A 2 1.44 11.36 -7.22
C ALA A 2 1.80 10.08 -6.45
N ARG A 3 2.00 8.96 -7.17
CA ARG A 3 2.44 7.70 -6.56
C ARG A 3 3.79 7.93 -5.86
N LEU A 4 3.96 7.28 -4.70
CA LEU A 4 5.21 7.26 -3.94
C LEU A 4 6.35 6.79 -4.88
N GLY A 5 7.53 7.43 -4.81
CA GLY A 5 8.67 7.09 -5.66
C GLY A 5 8.70 7.73 -7.06
N THR A 6 7.90 8.79 -7.31
CA THR A 6 7.89 9.51 -8.60
C THR A 6 8.59 10.87 -8.53
N LYS A 7 8.94 11.48 -9.67
CA LYS A 7 9.58 12.82 -9.75
C LYS A 7 8.93 13.91 -8.88
N LYS A 8 7.63 13.82 -8.62
CA LYS A 8 6.87 14.79 -7.82
C LYS A 8 6.65 14.36 -6.35
N ASN A 9 6.91 13.10 -6.01
CA ASN A 9 6.80 12.52 -4.66
C ASN A 9 7.93 11.49 -4.47
N PRO A 10 9.18 11.93 -4.24
CA PRO A 10 10.27 11.02 -3.90
C PRO A 10 10.03 10.38 -2.52
N ALA A 11 10.44 9.13 -2.36
CA ALA A 11 10.43 8.45 -1.07
C ALA A 11 11.52 9.05 -0.17
N ILE A 12 11.13 9.54 1.01
CA ILE A 12 12.09 10.12 1.96
C ILE A 12 12.46 9.03 2.94
N VAL A 13 13.74 8.61 2.93
CA VAL A 13 14.22 7.56 3.82
C VAL A 13 15.34 8.08 4.68
N ARG A 14 15.20 7.86 5.99
CA ARG A 14 16.20 8.19 6.99
C ARG A 14 16.73 6.89 7.58
N VAL A 15 18.04 6.72 7.53
CA VAL A 15 18.75 5.54 8.04
C VAL A 15 19.77 5.97 9.09
N GLN A 16 20.01 5.11 10.08
CA GLN A 16 20.98 5.37 11.14
C GLN A 16 22.40 4.88 10.80
N THR A 17 22.52 3.93 9.88
CA THR A 17 23.80 3.28 9.57
C THR A 17 24.06 3.22 8.06
N GLU A 18 25.34 3.25 7.68
CA GLU A 18 25.80 3.15 6.29
C GLU A 18 25.50 1.78 5.68
N ALA A 19 25.48 0.72 6.49
CA ALA A 19 25.07 -0.61 6.06
C ALA A 19 23.61 -0.60 5.57
N ARG A 20 22.71 0.01 6.35
CA ARG A 20 21.30 0.19 5.96
C ARG A 20 21.15 1.06 4.72
N ALA A 21 21.98 2.11 4.61
CA ALA A 21 21.94 3.03 3.47
C ALA A 21 22.13 2.31 2.15
N THR A 22 23.07 1.35 2.12
CA THR A 22 23.36 0.54 0.93
C THR A 22 22.20 -0.39 0.59
N GLU A 23 21.64 -1.10 1.57
CA GLU A 23 20.50 -2.01 1.36
C GLU A 23 19.27 -1.27 0.82
N VAL A 24 18.99 -0.12 1.43
CA VAL A 24 17.89 0.76 1.04
C VAL A 24 18.12 1.27 -0.38
N ALA A 25 19.31 1.79 -0.68
CA ALA A 25 19.62 2.30 -2.02
C ALA A 25 19.38 1.24 -3.10
N SER A 26 19.86 0.01 -2.90
CA SER A 26 19.61 -1.10 -3.81
C SER A 26 18.12 -1.42 -3.97
N ALA A 27 17.35 -1.44 -2.88
CA ALA A 27 15.91 -1.70 -2.94
C ALA A 27 15.14 -0.61 -3.72
N PHE A 28 15.56 0.65 -3.61
CA PHE A 28 14.92 1.75 -4.34
C PHE A 28 15.30 1.76 -5.83
N GLU A 29 16.53 1.36 -6.17
CA GLU A 29 16.94 1.20 -7.56
C GLU A 29 16.23 0.03 -8.26
N GLU A 30 16.08 -1.11 -7.58
CA GLU A 30 15.33 -2.25 -8.13
C GLU A 30 13.85 -1.92 -8.38
N GLY A 31 13.26 -1.06 -7.52
CA GLY A 31 11.90 -0.55 -7.71
C GLY A 31 11.77 0.58 -8.73
N GLY A 32 12.89 1.14 -9.23
CA GLY A 32 12.91 2.29 -10.12
C GLY A 32 12.30 3.56 -9.50
N TRP A 33 12.41 3.70 -8.18
CA TRP A 33 11.79 4.80 -7.43
C TRP A 33 12.78 5.90 -7.11
N GLN A 34 12.35 7.15 -7.23
CA GLN A 34 13.14 8.28 -6.75
C GLN A 34 13.07 8.37 -5.23
N PHE A 35 14.22 8.48 -4.57
CA PHE A 35 14.34 8.59 -3.12
C PHE A 35 15.36 9.65 -2.70
N ILE A 36 15.19 10.16 -1.48
CA ILE A 36 16.14 11.06 -0.82
C ILE A 36 16.63 10.32 0.43
N LEU A 37 17.91 9.99 0.46
CA LEU A 37 18.56 9.27 1.56
C LEU A 37 19.28 10.26 2.47
N GLY A 38 18.93 10.27 3.75
CA GLY A 38 19.64 11.00 4.80
C GLY A 38 20.17 10.05 5.87
N ILE A 39 21.45 10.18 6.20
CA ILE A 39 22.10 9.43 7.28
C ILE A 39 22.06 10.34 8.52
N GLU A 40 21.10 10.11 9.42
CA GLU A 40 20.93 10.86 10.67
C GLU A 40 20.86 9.87 11.84
N PRO A 41 21.91 9.72 12.67
CA PRO A 41 21.96 8.73 13.75
C PRO A 41 21.04 9.05 14.94
N ASP A 42 20.59 10.30 15.09
CA ASP A 42 19.84 10.78 16.26
C ASP A 42 18.30 10.63 16.13
N LYS A 43 17.80 10.30 14.93
CA LYS A 43 16.36 10.24 14.66
C LYS A 43 15.90 8.81 14.37
N PRO A 44 14.64 8.47 14.71
CA PRO A 44 14.09 7.15 14.44
C PRO A 44 14.05 6.88 12.94
N GLU A 45 14.48 5.67 12.56
CA GLU A 45 14.46 5.17 11.18
C GLU A 45 13.05 5.34 10.58
N ASN A 46 12.97 5.93 9.38
CA ASN A 46 11.71 6.07 8.67
C ASN A 46 11.71 5.15 7.43
N ILE A 47 11.43 3.88 7.68
CA ILE A 47 11.22 2.82 6.67
C ILE A 47 9.77 2.73 6.20
N THR A 48 8.90 3.62 6.70
CA THR A 48 7.47 3.65 6.43
C THR A 48 7.14 3.68 4.94
N ASP A 49 7.96 4.35 4.14
CA ASP A 49 7.78 4.46 2.69
C ASP A 49 8.18 3.17 1.96
N LEU A 50 9.24 2.49 2.42
CA LEU A 50 9.65 1.17 1.90
C LEU A 50 8.55 0.13 2.18
N GLU A 51 8.00 0.14 3.38
CA GLU A 51 6.95 -0.80 3.80
C GLU A 51 5.65 -0.60 3.01
N LYS A 52 5.29 0.65 2.72
CA LYS A 52 4.14 1.00 1.88
C LYS A 52 4.31 0.60 0.42
N LEU A 53 5.54 0.60 -0.09
CA LEU A 53 5.85 0.19 -1.46
C LEU A 53 5.81 -1.34 -1.61
N LEU A 54 6.30 -2.08 -0.61
CA LEU A 54 6.31 -3.54 -0.63
C LEU A 54 4.93 -4.15 -0.38
N ASN A 55 4.09 -3.50 0.44
CA ASN A 55 2.73 -3.97 0.73
C ASN A 55 1.68 -2.95 0.27
N PRO A 56 1.44 -2.83 -1.06
CA PRO A 56 0.37 -1.98 -1.55
C PRO A 56 -0.96 -2.55 -1.04
N LYS A 57 -1.67 -1.77 -0.21
CA LYS A 57 -3.03 -2.15 0.21
C LYS A 57 -3.87 -2.34 -1.04
N LEU A 58 -4.18 -3.59 -1.35
CA LEU A 58 -5.11 -3.93 -2.41
C LEU A 58 -6.43 -3.22 -2.07
N PRO A 59 -7.04 -2.50 -3.03
CA PRO A 59 -8.38 -1.98 -2.80
C PRO A 59 -9.26 -3.19 -2.48
N THR A 60 -9.90 -3.17 -1.30
CA THR A 60 -10.94 -4.14 -0.99
C THR A 60 -11.99 -4.02 -2.09
N THR A 61 -11.96 -4.96 -3.03
CA THR A 61 -13.03 -5.16 -3.98
C THR A 61 -14.16 -5.77 -3.17
N ALA A 62 -14.90 -4.92 -2.46
CA ALA A 62 -16.22 -5.29 -2.00
C ALA A 62 -16.98 -5.66 -3.28
N GLN A 63 -17.17 -6.96 -3.52
CA GLN A 63 -17.98 -7.43 -4.61
C GLN A 63 -19.35 -6.81 -4.39
N LYS A 64 -19.70 -5.85 -5.25
CA LYS A 64 -21.00 -5.20 -5.21
C LYS A 64 -22.00 -6.24 -5.68
N ILE A 65 -22.51 -7.04 -4.74
CA ILE A 65 -23.53 -8.03 -5.05
C ILE A 65 -24.75 -7.27 -5.57
N GLY A 66 -25.16 -7.57 -6.79
CA GLY A 66 -26.29 -6.88 -7.41
C GLY A 66 -27.54 -7.12 -6.59
N ARG A 67 -28.42 -6.11 -6.46
CA ARG A 67 -29.68 -6.29 -5.70
C ARG A 67 -30.55 -7.47 -6.22
N ASN A 68 -30.40 -7.86 -7.48
CA ASN A 68 -31.11 -8.99 -8.09
C ASN A 68 -30.32 -10.31 -8.10
N ASP A 69 -29.03 -10.31 -7.75
CA ASP A 69 -28.19 -11.52 -7.71
C ASP A 69 -28.64 -12.47 -6.59
N PRO A 70 -28.34 -13.78 -6.71
CA PRO A 70 -28.56 -14.73 -5.62
C PRO A 70 -27.80 -14.28 -4.38
N CYS A 71 -28.47 -14.30 -3.23
CA CYS A 71 -27.85 -13.94 -1.96
C CYS A 71 -26.73 -14.93 -1.61
N SER A 72 -25.56 -14.40 -1.23
CA SER A 72 -24.41 -15.17 -0.73
C SER A 72 -24.68 -15.91 0.59
N CYS A 73 -25.83 -15.67 1.21
CA CYS A 73 -26.31 -16.31 2.44
C CYS A 73 -26.93 -17.71 2.25
N ASN A 74 -26.76 -18.35 1.08
CA ASN A 74 -27.32 -19.66 0.73
C ASN A 74 -28.86 -19.79 0.84
N SER A 75 -29.58 -18.67 0.99
CA SER A 75 -31.03 -18.69 1.18
C SER A 75 -31.84 -18.93 -0.10
N GLY A 76 -31.18 -19.06 -1.26
CA GLY A 76 -31.84 -19.20 -2.58
C GLY A 76 -32.63 -17.98 -3.06
N LYS A 77 -32.66 -16.89 -2.28
CA LYS A 77 -33.40 -15.66 -2.55
C LYS A 77 -32.49 -14.61 -3.18
N LYS A 78 -33.06 -13.68 -3.97
CA LYS A 78 -32.34 -12.51 -4.50
C LYS A 78 -31.86 -11.62 -3.34
N TYR A 79 -30.69 -10.99 -3.46
CA TYR A 79 -30.06 -10.18 -2.42
C TYR A 79 -31.01 -9.13 -1.82
N LYS A 80 -31.77 -8.41 -2.64
CA LYS A 80 -32.77 -7.41 -2.20
C LYS A 80 -33.90 -7.97 -1.32
N LYS A 81 -34.19 -9.27 -1.40
CA LYS A 81 -35.23 -9.96 -0.62
C LYS A 81 -34.64 -10.79 0.54
N CYS A 82 -33.36 -10.61 0.84
CA CYS A 82 -32.65 -11.37 1.86
C CYS A 82 -31.73 -10.43 2.67
N CYS A 83 -30.41 -10.56 2.55
CA CYS A 83 -29.46 -9.72 3.30
C CYS A 83 -29.46 -8.23 2.89
N GLY A 84 -30.00 -7.89 1.73
CA GLY A 84 -30.16 -6.52 1.25
C GLY A 84 -31.53 -5.90 1.55
N THR A 85 -32.35 -6.54 2.38
CA THR A 85 -33.58 -5.97 2.93
C THR A 85 -33.20 -4.98 4.04
N VAL A 86 -32.85 -3.78 3.59
CA VAL A 86 -32.89 -2.53 4.37
C VAL A 86 -33.96 -1.65 3.79
#